data_AF-A0A8C5G7U8-F1
#
_entry.id   AF-A0A8C5G7U8-F1
#
_cell.length_a   1.000
_cell.length_b   1.000
_cell.length_c   1.000
_cell.angle_alpha   90.00
_cell.angle_beta   90.00
_cell.angle_gamma   90.00
#
_symmetry.space_group_name_H-M   'P 1'
#
loop_
_entity.id
_entity.type
_entity.pdbx_description
1 polymer ?
#
loop_
_entity_poly.entity_id
_entity_poly.type
_entity_poly.pdbx_seq_one_letter_code
_entity_poly.pdbx_strand_id
1 'polypeptide(L)'
;MINKSADFTTNKTFKNKLSPKSSSMLGLSAGLEGAELELHKMLIVEKMTNETHKSNYQTLKMEHLSLQNEFTHVQSELRRLQSDQQSEQEKVQLLFAELQGELLDKSRELEDLRLQVMTPQRLELLRVQVQQEMEAPVRERFTMLEQETEKYRAEYNRVRYDYTILKAQFDHQTNEHARVLEDRRMRYEAEIVRLEKDREDLVAQYQESDSVCDSKRVETLLGEIVQLHLRMKGFEAELAELYAQKENARQQAESMERIQNRQLSESQGALKILEAERLSLRQHLERMENELGLSDEQSSLVSGKLHKAEREIGSLCSQLESLKYSHKMEMGTVELDCARAKGEMEREKDFNLILT
;
A
#
# COMPACT_ATOMS: atom_id res chain seq x y z
N MET A 1 130.66 -18.73 -4.12
CA MET A 1 131.34 -18.78 -5.43
C MET A 1 132.78 -18.30 -5.20
N ILE A 2 133.78 -19.17 -4.93
CA ILE A 2 134.60 -19.98 -5.89
C ILE A 2 135.17 -19.05 -6.98
N ASN A 3 136.46 -18.78 -7.22
CA ASN A 3 137.80 -19.43 -7.08
C ASN A 3 138.84 -18.33 -6.72
N LYS A 4 139.99 -18.50 -6.03
CA LYS A 4 141.11 -19.46 -6.01
C LYS A 4 142.15 -19.36 -7.16
N SER A 5 143.42 -19.37 -6.74
CA SER A 5 144.70 -19.67 -7.45
C SER A 5 145.42 -18.49 -8.12
N ALA A 6 146.62 -18.04 -7.76
CA ALA A 6 147.91 -18.66 -7.36
C ALA A 6 148.84 -19.03 -8.55
N ASP A 7 150.15 -18.79 -8.30
CA ASP A 7 151.37 -19.37 -8.89
C ASP A 7 151.93 -18.79 -10.21
N PHE A 8 153.23 -18.77 -10.51
CA PHE A 8 154.53 -18.87 -9.81
C PHE A 8 155.62 -18.76 -10.93
N THR A 9 156.91 -18.86 -10.57
CA THR A 9 158.10 -19.18 -11.42
C THR A 9 158.61 -18.07 -12.37
N THR A 10 159.90 -17.79 -12.60
CA THR A 10 161.23 -18.45 -12.37
C THR A 10 162.32 -17.44 -12.81
N ASN A 11 163.41 -17.20 -12.06
CA ASN A 11 164.69 -17.95 -12.00
C ASN A 11 165.69 -17.71 -13.15
N LYS A 12 166.90 -17.19 -12.83
CA LYS A 12 168.27 -17.56 -13.32
C LYS A 12 169.24 -16.39 -13.07
N THR A 13 170.18 -16.45 -12.11
CA THR A 13 171.53 -17.09 -12.12
C THR A 13 172.47 -16.62 -13.25
N PHE A 14 173.64 -16.02 -12.92
CA PHE A 14 174.98 -16.68 -12.96
C PHE A 14 176.16 -15.70 -12.68
N LYS A 15 177.02 -16.14 -11.73
CA LYS A 15 178.51 -16.10 -11.59
C LYS A 15 179.33 -14.96 -12.25
N ASN A 16 180.19 -14.21 -11.57
CA ASN A 16 181.37 -14.54 -10.72
C ASN A 16 182.64 -14.92 -11.53
N LYS A 17 183.81 -14.46 -11.02
CA LYS A 17 185.24 -14.78 -11.35
C LYS A 17 185.90 -14.00 -12.50
N LEU A 18 187.18 -13.57 -12.47
CA LEU A 18 188.39 -13.98 -11.72
C LEU A 18 189.47 -12.87 -11.75
N SER A 19 190.36 -12.90 -10.75
CA SER A 19 191.60 -12.16 -10.54
C SER A 19 192.83 -12.80 -11.28
N PRO A 20 194.10 -12.62 -10.86
CA PRO A 20 195.11 -11.64 -11.29
C PRO A 20 196.41 -12.32 -11.83
N LYS A 21 197.50 -11.56 -12.10
CA LYS A 21 198.94 -11.95 -12.15
C LYS A 21 199.72 -10.72 -12.66
N SER A 22 200.64 -10.06 -11.96
CA SER A 22 201.93 -10.42 -11.32
C SER A 22 203.03 -10.90 -12.28
N SER A 23 204.24 -10.34 -12.05
CA SER A 23 205.58 -10.78 -12.47
C SER A 23 206.07 -10.20 -13.81
N SER A 24 207.34 -9.80 -14.00
CA SER A 24 208.54 -9.65 -13.16
C SER A 24 209.71 -9.21 -14.08
N MET A 25 210.50 -8.24 -13.62
CA MET A 25 211.98 -8.23 -13.57
C MET A 25 212.83 -8.73 -14.77
N LEU A 26 213.74 -7.89 -15.30
CA LEU A 26 215.22 -8.05 -15.30
C LEU A 26 215.92 -7.31 -16.46
N GLY A 27 217.00 -6.55 -16.16
CA GLY A 27 218.06 -6.21 -17.14
C GLY A 27 218.79 -4.86 -17.01
N LEU A 28 219.69 -4.73 -16.03
CA LEU A 28 221.07 -4.11 -16.01
C LEU A 28 221.34 -2.86 -16.90
N SER A 29 221.94 -1.72 -16.49
CA SER A 29 222.94 -1.44 -15.44
C SER A 29 223.03 0.08 -15.05
N ALA A 30 223.30 0.35 -13.76
CA ALA A 30 223.81 1.58 -13.09
C ALA A 30 222.88 2.82 -12.94
N GLY A 31 222.51 3.36 -11.76
CA GLY A 31 222.75 3.03 -10.34
C GLY A 31 222.06 4.06 -9.38
N LEU A 32 221.31 3.54 -8.40
CA LEU A 32 221.14 4.00 -6.98
C LEU A 32 220.43 5.29 -6.49
N GLU A 33 219.79 6.16 -7.30
CA GLU A 33 219.05 7.36 -6.76
C GLU A 33 217.50 7.33 -6.86
N GLY A 34 216.86 6.29 -7.41
CA GLY A 34 215.42 6.31 -7.76
C GLY A 34 214.41 5.78 -6.72
N ALA A 35 214.81 4.96 -5.74
CA ALA A 35 213.86 4.19 -4.92
C ALA A 35 213.17 4.97 -3.80
N GLU A 36 213.75 6.10 -3.35
CA GLU A 36 213.23 6.90 -2.24
C GLU A 36 212.05 7.80 -2.67
N LEU A 37 212.01 8.19 -3.95
CA LEU A 37 210.97 9.04 -4.53
C LEU A 37 209.63 8.30 -4.71
N GLU A 38 209.66 6.99 -4.92
CA GLU A 38 208.48 6.15 -5.16
C GLU A 38 207.64 5.97 -3.88
N LEU A 39 208.28 5.90 -2.71
CA LEU A 39 207.61 5.70 -1.42
C LEU A 39 206.91 6.98 -0.94
N HIS A 40 207.50 8.14 -1.23
CA HIS A 40 206.88 9.44 -0.95
C HIS A 40 205.60 9.66 -1.78
N LYS A 41 205.59 9.19 -3.04
CA LYS A 41 204.39 9.19 -3.90
C LYS A 41 203.26 8.34 -3.33
N MET A 42 203.54 7.13 -2.84
CA MET A 42 202.49 6.27 -2.27
C MET A 42 201.82 6.89 -1.04
N LEU A 43 202.56 7.61 -0.20
CA LEU A 43 201.99 8.24 1.00
C LEU A 43 201.06 9.42 0.68
N ILE A 44 201.38 10.16 -0.38
CA ILE A 44 200.52 11.24 -0.90
C ILE A 44 199.23 10.64 -1.47
N VAL A 45 199.34 9.56 -2.25
CA VAL A 45 198.18 8.84 -2.79
C VAL A 45 197.28 8.35 -1.65
N GLU A 46 197.84 7.78 -0.58
CA GLU A 46 197.04 7.25 0.54
C GLU A 46 196.36 8.34 1.39
N LYS A 47 197.00 9.51 1.56
CA LYS A 47 196.32 10.65 2.18
C LYS A 47 195.16 11.18 1.32
N MET A 48 195.35 11.22 0.01
CA MET A 48 194.29 11.62 -0.92
C MET A 48 193.13 10.62 -0.91
N THR A 49 193.40 9.31 -0.86
CA THR A 49 192.36 8.27 -0.77
C THR A 49 191.59 8.37 0.55
N ASN A 50 192.27 8.63 1.68
CA ASN A 50 191.61 8.82 2.97
C ASN A 50 190.70 10.06 3.00
N GLU A 51 191.17 11.20 2.48
CA GLU A 51 190.34 12.41 2.35
C GLU A 51 189.14 12.19 1.40
N THR A 52 189.32 11.43 0.32
CA THR A 52 188.18 11.04 -0.54
C THR A 52 187.20 10.13 0.20
N HIS A 53 187.65 9.17 1.01
CA HIS A 53 186.75 8.34 1.82
C HIS A 53 185.98 9.14 2.86
N LYS A 54 186.62 10.13 3.50
CA LYS A 54 185.97 11.03 4.46
C LYS A 54 184.94 11.92 3.77
N SER A 55 185.27 12.48 2.61
CA SER A 55 184.33 13.23 1.77
C SER A 55 183.14 12.36 1.35
N ASN A 56 183.40 11.15 0.85
CA ASN A 56 182.35 10.20 0.46
C ASN A 56 181.43 9.83 1.63
N TYR A 57 181.98 9.61 2.83
CA TYR A 57 181.18 9.34 4.03
C TYR A 57 180.30 10.54 4.41
N GLN A 58 180.83 11.76 4.32
CA GLN A 58 180.03 12.97 4.58
C GLN A 58 178.91 13.14 3.56
N THR A 59 179.17 12.91 2.28
CA THR A 59 178.14 12.93 1.22
C THR A 59 177.07 11.88 1.49
N LEU A 60 177.47 10.64 1.78
CA LEU A 60 176.53 9.55 2.07
C LEU A 60 175.70 9.83 3.32
N LYS A 61 176.29 10.45 4.35
CA LYS A 61 175.57 10.86 5.57
C LYS A 61 174.54 11.95 5.27
N MET A 62 174.90 12.95 4.45
CA MET A 62 173.98 14.01 4.01
C MET A 62 172.84 13.44 3.18
N GLU A 63 173.14 12.53 2.25
CA GLU A 63 172.13 11.83 1.44
C GLU A 63 171.20 10.97 2.31
N HIS A 64 171.75 10.23 3.28
CA HIS A 64 170.93 9.45 4.22
C HIS A 64 170.01 10.35 5.06
N LEU A 65 170.51 11.50 5.53
CA LEU A 65 169.69 12.49 6.24
C LEU A 65 168.60 13.08 5.32
N SER A 66 168.93 13.37 4.05
CA SER A 66 167.95 13.84 3.06
C SER A 66 166.85 12.79 2.82
N LEU A 67 167.24 11.55 2.55
CA LEU A 67 166.33 10.41 2.38
C LEU A 67 165.47 10.15 3.62
N GLN A 68 166.04 10.30 4.82
CA GLN A 68 165.30 10.15 6.07
C GLN A 68 164.26 11.26 6.26
N ASN A 69 164.61 12.51 5.93
CA ASN A 69 163.67 13.63 5.95
C ASN A 69 162.57 13.45 4.89
N GLU A 70 162.92 13.00 3.68
CA GLU A 70 161.93 12.70 2.63
C GLU A 70 161.02 11.54 3.04
N PHE A 71 161.56 10.47 3.61
CA PHE A 71 160.78 9.33 4.11
C PHE A 71 159.80 9.77 5.20
N THR A 72 160.24 10.58 6.18
CA THR A 72 159.35 11.08 7.23
C THR A 72 158.29 12.04 6.68
N HIS A 73 158.63 12.87 5.70
CA HIS A 73 157.68 13.75 5.04
C HIS A 73 156.60 12.95 4.29
N VAL A 74 157.00 11.99 3.44
CA VAL A 74 156.06 11.11 2.73
C VAL A 74 155.20 10.29 3.69
N GLN A 75 155.78 9.81 4.79
CA GLN A 75 155.02 9.09 5.82
C GLN A 75 154.00 9.99 6.53
N SER A 76 154.31 11.27 6.74
CA SER A 76 153.37 12.24 7.30
C SER A 76 152.23 12.58 6.32
N GLU A 77 152.54 12.80 5.04
CA GLU A 77 151.55 13.04 3.99
C GLU A 77 150.65 11.82 3.76
N LEU A 78 151.21 10.61 3.79
CA LEU A 78 150.42 9.38 3.68
C LEU A 78 149.41 9.25 4.84
N ARG A 79 149.83 9.57 6.07
CA ARG A 79 148.91 9.58 7.23
C ARG A 79 147.84 10.64 7.11
N ARG A 80 148.19 11.84 6.64
CA ARG A 80 147.23 12.93 6.40
C ARG A 80 146.19 12.52 5.35
N LEU A 81 146.62 12.01 4.21
CA LEU A 81 145.73 11.55 3.13
C LEU A 81 144.83 10.38 3.56
N GLN A 82 145.33 9.45 4.38
CA GLN A 82 144.52 8.37 4.96
C GLN A 82 143.44 8.92 5.90
N SER A 83 143.78 9.89 6.74
CA SER A 83 142.81 10.57 7.62
C SER A 83 141.76 11.33 6.82
N ASP A 84 142.17 12.06 5.77
CA ASP A 84 141.26 12.80 4.89
C ASP A 84 140.32 11.81 4.17
N GLN A 85 140.85 10.73 3.60
CA GLN A 85 140.06 9.67 2.96
C GLN A 85 139.03 9.07 3.92
N GLN A 86 139.43 8.76 5.16
CA GLN A 86 138.52 8.22 6.16
C GLN A 86 137.41 9.21 6.52
N SER A 87 137.75 10.49 6.70
CA SER A 87 136.75 11.53 7.01
C SER A 87 135.75 11.76 5.88
N GLU A 88 136.18 11.72 4.62
CA GLU A 88 135.30 11.83 3.46
C GLU A 88 134.42 10.58 3.32
N GLN A 89 134.96 9.40 3.60
CA GLN A 89 134.18 8.16 3.61
C GLN A 89 133.08 8.19 4.69
N GLU A 90 133.38 8.69 5.89
CA GLU A 90 132.40 8.87 6.96
C GLU A 90 131.30 9.88 6.57
N LYS A 91 131.66 11.02 5.96
CA LYS A 91 130.69 11.99 5.44
C LYS A 91 129.76 11.38 4.39
N VAL A 92 130.31 10.62 3.45
CA VAL A 92 129.52 9.94 2.42
C VAL A 92 128.59 8.88 3.04
N GLN A 93 129.06 8.14 4.04
CA GLN A 93 128.23 7.17 4.76
C GLN A 93 127.06 7.83 5.52
N LEU A 94 127.31 8.97 6.17
CA LEU A 94 126.27 9.73 6.85
C LEU A 94 125.23 10.25 5.87
N LEU A 95 125.67 10.89 4.77
CA LEU A 95 124.76 11.37 3.73
C LEU A 95 123.93 10.24 3.11
N PHE A 96 124.54 9.07 2.89
CA PHE A 96 123.84 7.91 2.39
C PHE A 96 122.77 7.40 3.37
N ALA A 97 123.07 7.39 4.68
CA ALA A 97 122.11 7.01 5.71
C ALA A 97 120.95 8.01 5.82
N GLU A 98 121.22 9.32 5.72
CA GLU A 98 120.20 10.37 5.70
C GLU A 98 119.24 10.20 4.52
N LEU A 99 119.77 10.04 3.30
CA LEU A 99 118.96 9.84 2.09
C LEU A 99 118.13 8.54 2.16
N GLN A 100 118.66 7.47 2.75
CA GLN A 100 117.89 6.25 3.00
C GLN A 100 116.75 6.47 4.00
N GLY A 101 116.98 7.25 5.05
CA GLY A 101 115.95 7.63 6.02
C GLY A 101 114.83 8.44 5.38
N GLU A 102 115.17 9.48 4.63
CA GLU A 102 114.20 10.31 3.90
C GLU A 102 113.35 9.49 2.93
N LEU A 103 113.96 8.56 2.19
CA LEU A 103 113.24 7.70 1.26
C LEU A 103 112.20 6.82 1.98
N LEU A 104 112.54 6.29 3.15
CA LEU A 104 111.62 5.48 3.96
C LEU A 104 110.46 6.32 4.49
N ASP A 105 110.73 7.52 5.01
CA ASP A 105 109.70 8.42 5.52
C ASP A 105 108.77 8.87 4.38
N LYS A 106 109.31 9.22 3.21
CA LYS A 106 108.49 9.53 2.02
C LYS A 106 107.67 8.35 1.53
N SER A 107 108.18 7.13 1.66
CA SER A 107 107.42 5.92 1.30
C SER A 107 106.25 5.69 2.25
N ARG A 108 106.43 5.91 3.56
CA ARG A 108 105.35 5.84 4.56
C ARG A 108 104.30 6.91 4.33
N GLU A 109 104.70 8.16 4.10
CA GLU A 109 103.77 9.26 3.79
C GLU A 109 102.92 8.94 2.54
N LEU A 110 103.51 8.33 1.51
CA LEU A 110 102.78 7.90 0.31
C LEU A 110 101.77 6.79 0.59
N GLU A 111 102.08 5.85 1.48
CA GLU A 111 101.15 4.80 1.90
C GLU A 111 99.98 5.36 2.70
N ASP A 112 100.25 6.27 3.64
CA ASP A 112 99.21 6.97 4.41
C ASP A 112 98.27 7.79 3.51
N LEU A 113 98.84 8.52 2.55
CA LEU A 113 98.05 9.27 1.56
C LEU A 113 97.20 8.33 0.69
N ARG A 114 97.71 7.16 0.27
CA ARG A 114 96.93 6.18 -0.49
C ARG A 114 95.73 5.64 0.28
N LEU A 115 95.83 5.51 1.61
CA LEU A 115 94.71 5.07 2.45
C LEU A 115 93.66 6.17 2.67
N GLN A 116 94.09 7.44 2.71
CA GLN A 116 93.18 8.59 2.84
C GLN A 116 92.47 8.96 1.53
N VAL A 117 93.13 8.78 0.38
CA VAL A 117 92.57 9.15 -0.91
C VAL A 117 91.34 8.28 -1.22
N MET A 118 90.28 8.96 -1.66
CA MET A 118 89.04 8.29 -2.05
C MET A 118 89.31 7.31 -3.18
N THR A 119 89.08 6.01 -2.94
CA THR A 119 89.22 5.01 -3.98
C THR A 119 87.95 4.98 -4.85
N PRO A 120 88.08 4.72 -6.16
CA PRO A 120 86.93 4.61 -7.05
C PRO A 120 85.86 3.63 -6.57
N GLN A 121 86.27 2.52 -5.95
CA GLN A 121 85.37 1.48 -5.42
C GLN A 121 84.54 2.01 -4.24
N ARG A 122 85.17 2.75 -3.33
CA ARG A 122 84.46 3.33 -2.17
C ARG A 122 83.56 4.49 -2.58
N LEU A 123 83.97 5.26 -3.59
CA LEU A 123 83.11 6.27 -4.21
C LEU A 123 81.89 5.64 -4.87
N GLU A 124 82.06 4.53 -5.59
CA GLU A 124 80.94 3.84 -6.24
C GLU A 124 79.96 3.24 -5.24
N LEU A 125 80.45 2.61 -4.16
CA LEU A 125 79.59 2.13 -3.07
C LEU A 125 78.80 3.27 -2.43
N LEU A 126 79.44 4.41 -2.17
CA LEU A 126 78.77 5.59 -1.61
C LEU A 126 77.71 6.16 -2.57
N ARG A 127 77.99 6.19 -3.88
CA ARG A 127 76.98 6.59 -4.89
C ARG A 127 75.78 5.66 -4.86
N VAL A 128 75.99 4.35 -4.85
CA VAL A 128 74.91 3.35 -4.79
C VAL A 128 74.10 3.52 -3.50
N GLN A 129 74.75 3.71 -2.36
CA GLN A 129 74.06 3.89 -1.08
C GLN A 129 73.22 5.18 -1.07
N VAL A 130 73.81 6.31 -1.46
CA VAL A 130 73.08 7.60 -1.55
C VAL A 130 71.93 7.48 -2.56
N GLN A 131 72.14 6.80 -3.68
CA GLN A 131 71.09 6.58 -4.67
C GLN A 131 69.96 5.69 -4.11
N GLN A 132 70.27 4.63 -3.38
CA GLN A 132 69.27 3.77 -2.76
C GLN A 132 68.46 4.50 -1.66
N GLU A 133 69.14 5.26 -0.78
CA GLU A 133 68.52 6.05 0.29
C GLU A 133 67.58 7.13 -0.27
N MET A 134 67.86 7.66 -1.46
CA MET A 134 67.01 8.64 -2.13
C MET A 134 65.90 8.01 -2.99
N GLU A 135 66.18 6.91 -3.69
CA GLU A 135 65.21 6.26 -4.58
C GLU A 135 64.09 5.54 -3.83
N ALA A 136 64.39 4.85 -2.72
CA ALA A 136 63.39 4.11 -1.96
C ALA A 136 62.22 4.98 -1.46
N PRO A 137 62.43 6.11 -0.75
CA PRO A 137 61.34 6.95 -0.26
C PRO A 137 60.57 7.62 -1.40
N VAL A 138 61.25 7.93 -2.51
CA VAL A 138 60.60 8.49 -3.69
C VAL A 138 59.66 7.45 -4.32
N ARG A 139 60.12 6.20 -4.50
CA ARG A 139 59.29 5.10 -5.01
C ARG A 139 58.09 4.81 -4.10
N GLU A 140 58.29 4.79 -2.79
CA GLU A 140 57.20 4.60 -1.81
C GLU A 140 56.17 5.72 -1.92
N ARG A 141 56.62 6.98 -1.98
CA ARG A 141 55.72 8.13 -2.14
C ARG A 141 54.92 8.08 -3.44
N PHE A 142 55.55 7.69 -4.56
CA PHE A 142 54.83 7.49 -5.82
C PHE A 142 53.80 6.37 -5.71
N THR A 143 54.16 5.25 -5.08
CA THR A 143 53.24 4.12 -4.86
C THR A 143 52.02 4.54 -4.01
N MET A 144 52.24 5.33 -2.95
CA MET A 144 51.14 5.86 -2.13
C MET A 144 50.23 6.80 -2.92
N LEU A 145 50.80 7.69 -3.72
CA LEU A 145 50.02 8.61 -4.57
C LEU A 145 49.22 7.85 -5.64
N GLU A 146 49.78 6.78 -6.21
CA GLU A 146 49.07 5.91 -7.15
C GLU A 146 47.90 5.20 -6.48
N GLN A 147 48.09 4.65 -5.29
CA GLN A 147 47.03 4.01 -4.51
C GLN A 147 45.92 4.99 -4.14
N GLU A 148 46.28 6.21 -3.71
CA GLU A 148 45.31 7.26 -3.40
C GLU A 148 44.52 7.69 -4.64
N THR A 149 45.21 7.84 -5.78
CA THR A 149 44.56 8.15 -7.06
C THR A 149 43.58 7.05 -7.45
N GLU A 150 43.96 5.77 -7.30
CA GLU A 150 43.10 4.64 -7.63
C GLU A 150 41.90 4.54 -6.67
N LYS A 151 42.10 4.83 -5.39
CA LYS A 151 41.01 4.95 -4.40
C LYS A 151 40.01 6.02 -4.82
N TYR A 152 40.45 7.22 -5.16
CA TYR A 152 39.54 8.28 -5.61
C TYR A 152 38.84 7.93 -6.92
N ARG A 153 39.50 7.23 -7.85
CA ARG A 153 38.84 6.71 -9.07
C ARG A 153 37.75 5.69 -8.74
N ALA A 154 38.01 4.77 -7.82
CA ALA A 154 37.03 3.77 -7.40
C ALA A 154 35.82 4.44 -6.71
N GLU A 155 36.06 5.40 -5.81
CA GLU A 155 35.00 6.16 -5.14
C GLU A 155 34.19 7.00 -6.14
N TYR A 156 34.85 7.71 -7.05
CA TYR A 156 34.18 8.45 -8.12
C TYR A 156 33.30 7.53 -8.97
N ASN A 157 33.83 6.38 -9.39
CA ASN A 157 33.08 5.42 -10.19
C ASN A 157 31.86 4.90 -9.42
N ARG A 158 32.03 4.55 -8.13
CA ARG A 158 30.93 4.13 -7.26
C ARG A 158 29.84 5.20 -7.19
N VAL A 159 30.19 6.43 -6.84
CA VAL A 159 29.23 7.54 -6.75
C VAL A 159 28.55 7.81 -8.10
N ARG A 160 29.27 7.70 -9.22
CA ARG A 160 28.71 7.83 -10.56
C ARG A 160 27.68 6.74 -10.87
N TYR A 161 27.94 5.50 -10.47
CA TYR A 161 26.97 4.40 -10.59
C TYR A 161 25.74 4.64 -9.72
N ASP A 162 25.95 4.96 -8.44
CA ASP A 162 24.86 5.24 -7.49
C ASP A 162 23.98 6.40 -7.99
N TYR A 163 24.59 7.48 -8.50
CA TYR A 163 23.89 8.61 -9.11
C TYR A 163 23.05 8.18 -10.32
N THR A 164 23.60 7.33 -11.19
CA THR A 164 22.90 6.86 -12.39
C THR A 164 21.67 6.03 -12.01
N ILE A 165 21.82 5.13 -11.05
CA ILE A 165 20.72 4.30 -10.53
C ILE A 165 19.66 5.19 -9.88
N LEU A 166 20.07 6.11 -8.99
CA LEU A 166 19.15 6.97 -8.27
C LEU A 166 18.40 7.91 -9.22
N LYS A 167 19.07 8.44 -10.24
CA LYS A 167 18.44 9.26 -11.28
C LYS A 167 17.41 8.45 -12.07
N ALA A 168 17.76 7.24 -12.50
CA ALA A 168 16.82 6.37 -13.22
C ALA A 168 15.59 6.01 -12.36
N GLN A 169 15.77 5.76 -11.06
CA GLN A 169 14.67 5.52 -10.12
C GLN A 169 13.79 6.77 -9.95
N PHE A 170 14.39 7.95 -9.81
CA PHE A 170 13.66 9.21 -9.69
C PHE A 170 12.84 9.53 -10.95
N ASP A 171 13.44 9.37 -12.12
CA ASP A 171 12.78 9.58 -13.40
C ASP A 171 11.63 8.58 -13.59
N HIS A 172 11.84 7.31 -13.23
CA HIS A 172 10.80 6.28 -13.27
C HIS A 172 9.62 6.62 -12.36
N GLN A 173 9.87 6.98 -11.10
CA GLN A 173 8.81 7.34 -10.15
C GLN A 173 8.03 8.57 -10.61
N THR A 174 8.73 9.59 -11.12
CA THR A 174 8.10 10.80 -11.65
C THR A 174 7.19 10.50 -12.83
N ASN A 175 7.65 9.64 -13.76
CA ASN A 175 6.86 9.21 -14.92
C ASN A 175 5.65 8.35 -14.52
N GLU A 176 5.81 7.42 -13.58
CA GLU A 176 4.69 6.61 -13.06
C GLU A 176 3.65 7.48 -12.35
N HIS A 177 4.08 8.45 -11.53
CA HIS A 177 3.17 9.41 -10.92
C HIS A 177 2.41 10.25 -11.95
N ALA A 178 3.11 10.75 -12.98
CA ALA A 178 2.49 11.50 -14.07
C ALA A 178 1.45 10.64 -14.83
N ARG A 179 1.79 9.38 -15.13
CA ARG A 179 0.88 8.42 -15.79
C ARG A 179 -0.36 8.13 -14.95
N VAL A 180 -0.21 7.89 -13.65
CA VAL A 180 -1.36 7.63 -12.76
C VAL A 180 -2.29 8.83 -12.67
N LEU A 181 -1.74 10.06 -12.64
CA LEU A 181 -2.54 11.29 -12.65
C LEU A 181 -3.28 11.47 -13.98
N GLU A 182 -2.61 11.19 -15.10
CA GLU A 182 -3.17 11.18 -16.44
C GLU A 182 -4.35 10.20 -16.55
N ASP A 183 -4.14 8.94 -16.16
CA ASP A 183 -5.15 7.88 -16.19
C ASP A 183 -6.37 8.21 -15.30
N ARG A 184 -6.16 8.90 -14.17
CA ARG A 184 -7.26 9.37 -13.31
C ARG A 184 -8.00 10.52 -13.96
N ARG A 185 -7.30 11.47 -14.57
CA ARG A 185 -7.92 12.59 -15.28
C ARG A 185 -8.78 12.10 -16.43
N MET A 186 -8.25 11.23 -17.29
CA MET A 186 -9.01 10.65 -18.40
C MET A 186 -10.27 9.92 -17.92
N ARG A 187 -10.20 9.18 -16.81
CA ARG A 187 -11.36 8.51 -16.22
C ARG A 187 -12.44 9.49 -15.74
N TYR A 188 -12.04 10.55 -15.03
CA TYR A 188 -12.99 11.57 -14.59
C TYR A 188 -13.58 12.35 -15.76
N GLU A 189 -12.77 12.67 -16.77
CA GLU A 189 -13.24 13.36 -17.98
C GLU A 189 -14.23 12.50 -18.77
N ALA A 190 -13.97 11.20 -18.92
CA ALA A 190 -14.93 10.26 -19.53
C ALA A 190 -16.24 10.15 -18.73
N GLU A 191 -16.16 10.13 -17.39
CA GLU A 191 -17.35 10.09 -16.52
C GLU A 191 -18.16 11.38 -16.62
N ILE A 192 -17.49 12.55 -16.65
CA ILE A 192 -18.14 13.85 -16.85
C ILE A 192 -18.88 13.86 -18.19
N VAL A 193 -18.22 13.48 -19.29
CA VAL A 193 -18.85 13.43 -20.62
C VAL A 193 -20.05 12.48 -20.63
N ARG A 194 -19.95 11.31 -19.96
CA ARG A 194 -21.09 10.39 -19.85
C ARG A 194 -22.25 11.01 -19.07
N LEU A 195 -21.98 11.63 -17.92
CA LEU A 195 -23.00 12.27 -17.09
C LEU A 195 -23.64 13.48 -17.76
N GLU A 196 -22.86 14.26 -18.52
CA GLU A 196 -23.38 15.38 -19.33
C GLU A 196 -24.34 14.88 -20.40
N LYS A 197 -23.99 13.77 -21.07
CA LYS A 197 -24.88 13.10 -22.02
C LYS A 197 -26.13 12.56 -21.34
N ASP A 198 -26.01 11.84 -20.22
CA ASP A 198 -27.16 11.30 -19.48
C ASP A 198 -28.12 12.43 -19.06
N ARG A 199 -27.56 13.58 -18.62
CA ARG A 199 -28.32 14.79 -18.31
C ARG A 199 -29.04 15.34 -19.55
N GLU A 200 -28.34 15.45 -20.68
CA GLU A 200 -28.93 15.93 -21.93
C GLU A 200 -30.05 15.02 -22.42
N ASP A 201 -29.85 13.70 -22.36
CA ASP A 201 -30.85 12.70 -22.71
C ASP A 201 -32.07 12.80 -21.78
N LEU A 202 -31.88 13.00 -20.47
CA LEU A 202 -32.97 13.23 -19.51
C LEU A 202 -33.72 14.54 -19.77
N VAL A 203 -33.00 15.62 -20.11
CA VAL A 203 -33.60 16.90 -20.46
C VAL A 203 -34.40 16.78 -21.75
N ALA A 204 -33.86 16.10 -22.77
CA ALA A 204 -34.56 15.81 -24.02
C ALA A 204 -35.80 14.97 -23.75
N GLN A 205 -35.71 13.91 -22.95
CA GLN A 205 -36.86 13.11 -22.53
C GLN A 205 -37.90 13.93 -21.78
N TYR A 206 -37.51 14.84 -20.89
CA TYR A 206 -38.45 15.70 -20.16
C TYR A 206 -39.12 16.72 -21.09
N GLN A 207 -38.42 17.21 -22.11
CA GLN A 207 -38.97 18.10 -23.12
C GLN A 207 -39.87 17.36 -24.14
N GLU A 208 -39.52 16.12 -24.51
CA GLU A 208 -40.33 15.23 -25.35
C GLU A 208 -41.53 14.64 -24.60
N SER A 209 -41.41 14.43 -23.29
CA SER A 209 -42.51 14.13 -22.38
C SER A 209 -43.39 15.36 -22.36
N ASP A 210 -44.28 15.42 -23.34
CA ASP A 210 -45.03 16.59 -23.74
C ASP A 210 -45.80 17.14 -22.53
N SER A 211 -45.19 18.10 -21.82
CA SER A 211 -45.83 18.80 -20.69
C SER A 211 -47.14 19.45 -21.12
N VAL A 212 -47.28 19.72 -22.41
CA VAL A 212 -48.52 20.13 -23.08
C VAL A 212 -49.53 18.99 -23.17
N CYS A 213 -49.12 17.74 -23.41
CA CYS A 213 -50.01 16.58 -23.41
C CYS A 213 -50.50 16.26 -22.00
N ASP A 214 -49.63 16.33 -20.97
CA ASP A 214 -50.07 16.19 -19.58
C ASP A 214 -50.97 17.35 -19.14
N SER A 215 -50.68 18.59 -19.55
CA SER A 215 -51.58 19.74 -19.31
C SER A 215 -52.95 19.56 -19.98
N LYS A 216 -52.98 19.15 -21.25
CA LYS A 216 -54.24 18.87 -21.98
C LYS A 216 -55.02 17.71 -21.36
N ARG A 217 -54.33 16.68 -20.88
CA ARG A 217 -54.95 15.55 -20.17
C ARG A 217 -55.57 16.01 -18.86
N VAL A 218 -54.87 16.87 -18.10
CA VAL A 218 -55.40 17.49 -16.88
C VAL A 218 -56.61 18.37 -17.19
N GLU A 219 -56.55 19.21 -18.22
CA GLU A 219 -57.69 20.04 -18.65
C GLU A 219 -58.91 19.21 -19.03
N THR A 220 -58.71 18.09 -19.75
CA THR A 220 -59.79 17.17 -20.13
C THR A 220 -60.44 16.54 -18.89
N LEU A 221 -59.62 16.02 -17.97
CA LEU A 221 -60.11 15.45 -16.72
C LEU A 221 -60.84 16.48 -15.85
N LEU A 222 -60.37 17.73 -15.79
CA LEU A 222 -61.06 18.80 -15.10
C LEU A 222 -62.44 19.10 -15.73
N GLY A 223 -62.52 19.09 -17.06
CA GLY A 223 -63.79 19.21 -17.78
C GLY A 223 -64.78 18.08 -17.45
N GLU A 224 -64.30 16.83 -17.42
CA GLU A 224 -65.10 15.66 -17.03
C GLU A 224 -65.57 15.75 -15.58
N ILE A 225 -64.71 16.18 -14.66
CA ILE A 225 -65.07 16.38 -13.25
C ILE A 225 -66.23 17.38 -13.12
N VAL A 226 -66.17 18.50 -13.85
CA VAL A 226 -67.25 19.50 -13.83
C VAL A 226 -68.55 18.92 -14.40
N GLN A 227 -68.46 18.16 -15.50
CA GLN A 227 -69.62 17.51 -16.12
C GLN A 227 -70.28 16.48 -15.18
N LEU A 228 -69.47 15.65 -14.52
CA LEU A 228 -69.95 14.66 -13.56
C LEU A 228 -70.59 15.33 -12.34
N HIS A 229 -70.01 16.42 -11.83
CA HIS A 229 -70.62 17.19 -10.74
C HIS A 229 -71.98 17.77 -11.13
N LEU A 230 -72.13 18.29 -12.36
CA LEU A 230 -73.41 18.81 -12.83
C LEU A 230 -74.46 17.69 -12.91
N ARG A 231 -74.07 16.51 -13.40
CA ARG A 231 -74.95 15.34 -13.48
C ARG A 231 -75.36 14.82 -12.10
N MET A 232 -74.42 14.79 -11.15
CA MET A 232 -74.69 14.42 -9.76
C MET A 232 -75.71 15.37 -9.13
N LYS A 233 -75.55 16.69 -9.31
CA LYS A 233 -76.54 17.69 -8.87
C LYS A 233 -77.92 17.51 -9.52
N GLY A 234 -77.95 17.11 -10.79
CA GLY A 234 -79.18 16.73 -11.49
C GLY A 234 -79.89 15.56 -10.80
N PHE A 235 -79.16 14.48 -10.53
CA PHE A 235 -79.71 13.33 -9.81
C PHE A 235 -80.14 13.64 -8.37
N GLU A 236 -79.40 14.50 -7.65
CA GLU A 236 -79.81 14.98 -6.33
C GLU A 236 -81.16 15.72 -6.37
N ALA A 237 -81.38 16.55 -7.40
CA ALA A 237 -82.65 17.25 -7.61
C ALA A 237 -83.79 16.27 -7.96
N GLU A 238 -83.54 15.30 -8.85
CA GLU A 238 -84.52 14.25 -9.19
C GLU A 238 -84.90 13.42 -7.96
N LEU A 239 -83.93 13.05 -7.11
CA LEU A 239 -84.20 12.35 -5.86
C LEU A 239 -85.07 13.19 -4.93
N ALA A 240 -84.77 14.47 -4.75
CA ALA A 240 -85.56 15.37 -3.92
C ALA A 240 -87.02 15.47 -4.42
N GLU A 241 -87.22 15.55 -5.75
CA GLU A 241 -88.55 15.56 -6.35
C GLU A 241 -89.29 14.23 -6.10
N LEU A 242 -88.64 13.09 -6.31
CA LEU A 242 -89.23 11.77 -6.05
C LEU A 242 -89.62 11.59 -4.58
N TYR A 243 -88.80 12.08 -3.63
CA TYR A 243 -89.16 12.08 -2.21
C TYR A 243 -90.39 12.95 -1.93
N ALA A 244 -90.47 14.14 -2.53
CA ALA A 244 -91.64 15.01 -2.38
C ALA A 244 -92.91 14.37 -2.98
N GLN A 245 -92.81 13.73 -4.15
CA GLN A 245 -93.92 13.01 -4.78
C GLN A 245 -94.37 11.82 -3.93
N LYS A 246 -93.43 11.04 -3.39
CA LYS A 246 -93.71 9.91 -2.48
C LYS A 246 -94.44 10.37 -1.23
N GLU A 247 -93.99 11.46 -0.61
CA GLU A 247 -94.63 11.99 0.60
C GLU A 247 -96.04 12.52 0.32
N ASN A 248 -96.25 13.21 -0.81
CA ASN A 248 -97.59 13.63 -1.23
C ASN A 248 -98.51 12.43 -1.47
N ALA A 249 -98.04 11.40 -2.18
CA ALA A 249 -98.80 10.16 -2.39
C ALA A 249 -99.14 9.46 -1.06
N ARG A 250 -98.21 9.44 -0.10
CA ARG A 250 -98.43 8.93 1.26
C ARG A 250 -99.53 9.72 1.97
N GLN A 251 -99.46 11.05 1.95
CA GLN A 251 -100.47 11.93 2.55
C GLN A 251 -101.86 11.75 1.90
N GLN A 252 -101.91 11.58 0.57
CA GLN A 252 -103.14 11.27 -0.15
C GLN A 252 -103.73 9.91 0.27
N ALA A 253 -102.90 8.87 0.35
CA ALA A 253 -103.31 7.54 0.80
C ALA A 253 -103.86 7.57 2.24
N GLU A 254 -103.16 8.23 3.18
CA GLU A 254 -103.63 8.39 4.56
C GLU A 254 -104.94 9.19 4.66
N SER A 255 -105.11 10.19 3.81
CA SER A 255 -106.36 10.97 3.75
C SER A 255 -107.52 10.11 3.24
N MET A 256 -107.31 9.34 2.18
CA MET A 256 -108.30 8.40 1.66
C MET A 256 -108.66 7.33 2.69
N GLU A 257 -107.67 6.73 3.36
CA GLU A 257 -107.89 5.74 4.42
C GLU A 257 -108.71 6.32 5.57
N ARG A 258 -108.39 7.55 6.02
CA ARG A 258 -109.18 8.28 7.03
C ARG A 258 -110.64 8.46 6.60
N ILE A 259 -110.88 8.85 5.35
CA ILE A 259 -112.25 9.00 4.80
C ILE A 259 -112.97 7.65 4.74
N GLN A 260 -112.30 6.60 4.24
CA GLN A 260 -112.87 5.25 4.14
C GLN A 260 -113.22 4.69 5.52
N ASN A 261 -112.35 4.83 6.52
CA ASN A 261 -112.61 4.40 7.89
C ASN A 261 -113.80 5.15 8.51
N ARG A 262 -113.92 6.46 8.23
CA ARG A 262 -115.08 7.24 8.65
C ARG A 262 -116.37 6.72 8.01
N GLN A 263 -116.39 6.53 6.69
CA GLN A 263 -117.55 5.99 5.97
C GLN A 263 -117.91 4.58 6.44
N LEU A 264 -116.92 3.73 6.70
CA LEU A 264 -117.12 2.39 7.26
C LEU A 264 -117.78 2.47 8.63
N SER A 265 -117.29 3.33 9.52
CA SER A 265 -117.90 3.56 10.84
C SER A 265 -119.34 4.08 10.74
N GLU A 266 -119.60 5.04 9.84
CA GLU A 266 -120.95 5.55 9.56
C GLU A 266 -121.89 4.44 9.06
N SER A 267 -121.44 3.60 8.12
CA SER A 267 -122.23 2.46 7.61
C SER A 267 -122.46 1.37 8.66
N GLN A 268 -121.47 1.07 9.51
CA GLN A 268 -121.60 0.16 10.65
C GLN A 268 -122.62 0.70 11.67
N GLY A 269 -122.62 2.01 11.92
CA GLY A 269 -123.63 2.68 12.74
C GLY A 269 -125.04 2.53 12.15
N ALA A 270 -125.19 2.80 10.85
CA ALA A 270 -126.48 2.63 10.15
C ALA A 270 -126.98 1.18 10.18
N LEU A 271 -126.10 0.20 9.99
CA LEU A 271 -126.45 -1.22 10.10
C LEU A 271 -126.97 -1.58 11.48
N LYS A 272 -126.33 -1.11 12.56
CA LYS A 272 -126.80 -1.36 13.94
C LYS A 272 -128.20 -0.77 14.19
N ILE A 273 -128.47 0.42 13.64
CA ILE A 273 -129.80 1.06 13.74
C ILE A 273 -130.83 0.20 13.00
N LEU A 274 -130.55 -0.18 11.75
CA LEU A 274 -131.45 -1.03 10.95
C LEU A 274 -131.67 -2.41 11.59
N GLU A 275 -130.65 -3.00 12.21
CA GLU A 275 -130.78 -4.27 12.95
C GLU A 275 -131.69 -4.12 14.17
N ALA A 276 -131.59 -3.01 14.91
CA ALA A 276 -132.47 -2.70 16.03
C ALA A 276 -133.92 -2.47 15.57
N GLU A 277 -134.12 -1.73 14.47
CA GLU A 277 -135.43 -1.54 13.83
C GLU A 277 -136.03 -2.87 13.38
N ARG A 278 -135.24 -3.74 12.73
CA ARG A 278 -135.67 -5.08 12.31
C ARG A 278 -136.13 -5.93 13.51
N LEU A 279 -135.37 -5.92 14.61
CA LEU A 279 -135.75 -6.64 15.83
C LEU A 279 -137.03 -6.08 16.45
N SER A 280 -137.19 -4.75 16.49
CA SER A 280 -138.40 -4.09 16.98
C SER A 280 -139.62 -4.44 16.13
N LEU A 281 -139.51 -4.37 14.80
CA LEU A 281 -140.57 -4.77 13.87
C LEU A 281 -140.93 -6.26 14.01
N ARG A 282 -139.94 -7.12 14.24
CA ARG A 282 -140.18 -8.55 14.50
C ARG A 282 -140.99 -8.77 15.78
N GLN A 283 -140.66 -8.04 16.86
CA GLN A 283 -141.44 -8.08 18.11
C GLN A 283 -142.86 -7.51 17.92
N HIS A 284 -143.04 -6.52 17.05
CA HIS A 284 -144.36 -6.02 16.67
C HIS A 284 -145.17 -7.07 15.91
N LEU A 285 -144.56 -7.75 14.92
CA LEU A 285 -145.20 -8.84 14.19
C LEU A 285 -145.62 -9.98 15.13
N GLU A 286 -144.73 -10.44 16.00
CA GLU A 286 -145.03 -11.51 16.98
C GLU A 286 -146.19 -11.11 17.91
N ARG A 287 -146.26 -9.84 18.34
CA ARG A 287 -147.42 -9.34 19.10
C ARG A 287 -148.71 -9.39 18.29
N MET A 288 -148.70 -8.91 17.04
CA MET A 288 -149.88 -8.93 16.16
C MET A 288 -150.34 -10.35 15.84
N GLU A 289 -149.41 -11.30 15.62
CA GLU A 289 -149.72 -12.71 15.42
C GLU A 289 -150.38 -13.34 16.64
N ASN A 290 -149.91 -13.01 17.85
CA ASN A 290 -150.54 -13.45 19.10
C ASN A 290 -151.95 -12.85 19.29
N GLU A 291 -152.12 -11.55 19.02
CA GLU A 291 -153.44 -10.89 19.05
C GLU A 291 -154.40 -11.51 18.03
N LEU A 292 -153.92 -11.82 16.83
CA LEU A 292 -154.70 -12.53 15.80
C LEU A 292 -155.10 -13.93 16.27
N GLY A 293 -154.16 -14.71 16.84
CA GLY A 293 -154.45 -16.03 17.40
C GLY A 293 -155.51 -15.98 18.50
N LEU A 294 -155.42 -15.01 19.42
CA LEU A 294 -156.45 -14.77 20.44
C LEU A 294 -157.80 -14.38 19.82
N SER A 295 -157.79 -13.58 18.75
CA SER A 295 -159.00 -13.21 18.02
C SER A 295 -159.64 -14.43 17.32
N ASP A 296 -158.84 -15.29 16.71
CA ASP A 296 -159.30 -16.54 16.08
C ASP A 296 -159.86 -17.52 17.12
N GLU A 297 -159.22 -17.64 18.29
CA GLU A 297 -159.74 -18.43 19.42
C GLU A 297 -161.08 -17.88 19.92
N GLN A 298 -161.18 -16.55 20.08
CA GLN A 298 -162.44 -15.89 20.45
C GLN A 298 -163.52 -16.09 19.38
N SER A 299 -163.20 -15.94 18.10
CA SER A 299 -164.10 -16.15 16.97
C SER A 299 -164.60 -17.60 16.94
N SER A 300 -163.71 -18.56 17.14
CA SER A 300 -164.04 -19.99 17.25
C SER A 300 -164.96 -20.28 18.44
N LEU A 301 -164.72 -19.64 19.59
CA LEU A 301 -165.57 -19.76 20.78
C LEU A 301 -166.97 -19.19 20.54
N VAL A 302 -167.06 -18.00 19.93
CA VAL A 302 -168.35 -17.35 19.59
C VAL A 302 -169.09 -18.17 18.54
N SER A 303 -168.40 -18.63 17.50
CA SER A 303 -168.96 -19.53 16.49
C SER A 303 -169.49 -20.82 17.14
N GLY A 304 -168.75 -21.41 18.09
CA GLY A 304 -169.22 -22.57 18.86
C GLY A 304 -170.46 -22.29 19.72
N LYS A 305 -170.56 -21.11 20.33
CA LYS A 305 -171.78 -20.65 21.05
C LYS A 305 -172.95 -20.46 20.09
N LEU A 306 -172.71 -19.89 18.91
CA LEU A 306 -173.72 -19.71 17.85
C LEU A 306 -174.28 -21.07 17.41
N HIS A 307 -173.43 -22.04 17.07
CA HIS A 307 -173.86 -23.39 16.68
C HIS A 307 -174.63 -24.11 17.79
N LYS A 308 -174.36 -23.84 19.07
CA LYS A 308 -175.16 -24.34 20.20
C LYS A 308 -176.55 -23.71 20.21
N ALA A 309 -176.62 -22.38 20.12
CA ALA A 309 -177.89 -21.65 20.07
C ALA A 309 -178.73 -22.03 18.84
N GLU A 310 -178.11 -22.20 17.67
CA GLU A 310 -178.79 -22.66 16.45
C GLU A 310 -179.40 -24.07 16.62
N ARG A 311 -178.70 -24.99 17.29
CA ARG A 311 -179.25 -26.31 17.64
C ARG A 311 -180.40 -26.23 18.63
N GLU A 312 -180.30 -25.35 19.63
CA GLU A 312 -181.39 -25.10 20.57
C GLU A 312 -182.62 -24.53 19.86
N ILE A 313 -182.43 -23.56 18.96
CA ILE A 313 -183.51 -23.02 18.10
C ILE A 313 -184.10 -24.14 17.24
N GLY A 314 -183.28 -24.96 16.58
CA GLY A 314 -183.75 -26.10 15.78
C GLY A 314 -184.56 -27.11 16.60
N SER A 315 -184.12 -27.41 17.83
CA SER A 315 -184.86 -28.25 18.78
C SER A 315 -186.19 -27.61 19.18
N LEU A 316 -186.18 -26.33 19.55
CA LEU A 316 -187.38 -25.57 19.93
C LEU A 316 -188.36 -25.48 18.76
N CYS A 317 -187.89 -25.24 17.54
CA CYS A 317 -188.71 -25.26 16.33
C CYS A 317 -189.35 -26.63 16.10
N SER A 318 -188.61 -27.73 16.26
CA SER A 318 -189.13 -29.09 16.14
C SER A 318 -190.19 -29.39 17.22
N GLN A 319 -189.97 -28.94 18.45
CA GLN A 319 -190.95 -29.03 19.54
C GLN A 319 -192.20 -28.22 19.22
N LEU A 320 -192.06 -26.98 18.72
CA LEU A 320 -193.17 -26.10 18.33
C LEU A 320 -194.01 -26.72 17.20
N GLU A 321 -193.35 -27.28 16.18
CA GLU A 321 -194.00 -28.03 15.10
C GLU A 321 -194.80 -29.23 15.64
N SER A 322 -194.22 -30.00 16.56
CA SER A 322 -194.90 -31.14 17.18
C SER A 322 -196.12 -30.71 18.02
N LEU A 323 -195.99 -29.64 18.81
CA LEU A 323 -197.09 -29.07 19.59
C LEU A 323 -198.20 -28.55 18.67
N LYS A 324 -197.82 -27.87 17.59
CA LYS A 324 -198.76 -27.35 16.59
C LYS A 324 -199.51 -28.48 15.90
N TYR A 325 -198.85 -29.59 15.57
CA TYR A 325 -199.50 -30.78 15.02
C TYR A 325 -200.43 -31.45 16.04
N SER A 326 -199.98 -31.62 17.29
CA SER A 326 -200.79 -32.17 18.39
C SER A 326 -202.07 -31.36 18.60
N HIS A 327 -201.93 -30.04 18.73
CA HIS A 327 -203.06 -29.13 18.90
C HIS A 327 -204.02 -29.19 17.71
N LYS A 328 -203.50 -29.31 16.48
CA LYS A 328 -204.34 -29.47 15.28
C LYS A 328 -205.14 -30.77 15.29
N MET A 329 -204.56 -31.87 15.77
CA MET A 329 -205.26 -33.15 15.94
C MET A 329 -206.33 -33.05 17.04
N GLU A 330 -206.01 -32.48 18.20
CA GLU A 330 -206.96 -32.27 19.29
C GLU A 330 -208.15 -31.41 18.85
N MET A 331 -207.89 -30.28 18.16
CA MET A 331 -208.93 -29.43 17.60
C MET A 331 -209.86 -30.19 16.64
N GLY A 332 -209.30 -31.01 15.74
CA GLY A 332 -210.11 -31.83 14.83
C GLY A 332 -210.94 -32.89 15.56
N THR A 333 -210.47 -33.38 16.70
CA THR A 333 -211.19 -34.36 17.53
C THR A 333 -212.39 -33.70 18.22
N VAL A 334 -212.18 -32.50 18.79
CA VAL A 334 -213.24 -31.70 19.43
C VAL A 334 -214.32 -31.28 18.43
N GLU A 335 -213.95 -30.92 17.20
CA GLU A 335 -214.91 -30.58 16.14
C GLU A 335 -215.79 -31.78 15.76
N LEU A 336 -215.22 -32.98 15.67
CA LEU A 336 -215.97 -34.21 15.42
C LEU A 336 -216.95 -34.55 16.56
N ASP A 337 -216.53 -34.38 17.80
CA ASP A 337 -217.39 -34.62 18.97
C ASP A 337 -218.53 -33.59 19.06
N CYS A 338 -218.27 -32.32 18.73
CA CYS A 338 -219.32 -31.29 18.62
C CYS A 338 -220.32 -31.58 17.48
N ALA A 339 -219.86 -32.10 16.35
CA ALA A 339 -220.73 -32.48 15.24
C ALA A 339 -221.63 -33.69 15.61
N ARG A 340 -221.09 -34.65 16.37
CA ARG A 340 -221.84 -35.83 16.84
C ARG A 340 -222.95 -35.45 17.82
N ALA A 341 -222.65 -34.60 18.80
CA ALA A 341 -223.60 -34.13 19.79
C ALA A 341 -224.76 -33.33 19.17
N LYS A 342 -224.50 -32.53 18.11
CA LYS A 342 -225.55 -31.84 17.36
C LYS A 342 -226.51 -32.80 16.64
N GLY A 343 -226.00 -33.89 16.08
CA GLY A 343 -226.81 -34.86 15.35
C GLY A 343 -227.72 -35.72 16.24
N GLU A 344 -227.39 -35.89 17.52
CA GLU A 344 -228.22 -36.62 18.48
C GLU A 344 -229.42 -35.77 18.95
N MET A 345 -229.18 -34.47 19.16
CA MET A 345 -230.19 -33.48 19.56
C MET A 345 -231.34 -33.31 18.55
N GLU A 346 -231.07 -33.43 17.24
CA GLU A 346 -232.14 -33.30 16.23
C GLU A 346 -233.04 -34.53 16.15
N ARG A 347 -232.52 -35.74 16.40
CA ARG A 347 -233.33 -36.97 16.41
C ARG A 347 -234.30 -37.04 17.60
N GLU A 348 -233.96 -36.37 18.70
CA GLU A 348 -234.79 -36.29 19.90
C GLU A 348 -235.94 -35.27 19.76
N LYS A 349 -235.80 -34.28 18.87
CA LYS A 349 -236.87 -33.35 18.50
C LYS A 349 -237.93 -33.99 17.61
N ASP A 350 -237.52 -34.82 16.66
CA ASP A 350 -238.46 -35.49 15.73
C ASP A 350 -239.27 -36.61 16.39
N PHE A 351 -238.78 -37.19 17.50
CA PHE A 351 -239.52 -38.22 18.23
C PHE A 351 -240.67 -37.67 19.09
N ASN A 352 -240.61 -36.40 19.51
CA ASN A 352 -241.64 -35.79 20.35
C ASN A 352 -242.82 -35.18 19.56
N LEU A 353 -242.82 -35.28 18.22
CA LEU A 353 -243.92 -34.81 17.35
C LEU A 353 -245.00 -35.89 17.07
N ILE A 354 -244.93 -37.09 17.67
CA ILE A 354 -245.84 -38.22 17.37
C ILE A 354 -246.69 -38.69 18.57
N LEU A 355 -246.56 -38.13 19.79
CA LEU A 355 -247.33 -38.63 20.97
C LEU A 355 -247.89 -37.61 21.97
N THR A 356 -248.33 -36.42 21.52
CA THR A 356 -249.47 -35.64 22.08
C THR A 356 -249.79 -34.50 21.14
#